data_AF-A0A838DEZ1-F1
#
_entry.id   AF-A0A838DEZ1-F1
#
_cell.length_a   1.000
_cell.length_b   1.000
_cell.length_c   1.000
_cell.angle_alpha   90.00
_cell.angle_beta   90.00
_cell.angle_gamma   90.00
#
_symmetry.space_group_name_H-M   'P 1'
#
loop_
_entity.id
_entity.type
_entity.pdbx_description
1 polymer ?
#
loop_
_entity_poly.entity_id
_entity_poly.type
_entity_poly.pdbx_seq_one_letter_code
_entity_poly.pdbx_strand_id
1 'polypeptide(L)'
;MKLFDLGLVALFLAGSFSMAAAQGDEHAHRLAQEVWKASGGENWPKVKEIRFTFIVEQDGQQLAKAEHHWNVAAGTDHVKWKGKEVTVNLAAPAADEDGKAAYARWVNDSYWLLAPLKVLDPGVQLTHEGTKDLNGAAHEALRLSFQGVGLTPGDQYVLYVDPQTKLVRAWDYVPKPDSVMHGSWEKYQTHGGLQLSTEHNFGGRVIRFADIQVVTK
;
A
#
# COMPACT_ATOMS: atom_id res chain seq x y z
N MET A 1 -20.80 -15.51 17.10
CA MET A 1 -21.09 -14.66 18.27
C MET A 1 -20.33 -13.35 18.05
N LYS A 2 -20.93 -12.19 17.76
CA LYS A 2 -22.30 -11.69 17.94
C LYS A 2 -22.77 -10.89 16.72
N LEU A 3 -24.09 -10.93 16.47
CA LEU A 3 -24.88 -9.94 15.74
C LEU A 3 -24.88 -8.60 16.50
N PHE A 4 -24.92 -7.46 15.79
CA PHE A 4 -25.51 -6.18 16.25
C PHE A 4 -25.97 -5.40 15.00
N ASP A 5 -27.28 -5.22 14.81
CA ASP A 5 -28.14 -4.12 15.30
C ASP A 5 -27.96 -2.80 14.53
N LEU A 6 -28.96 -2.46 13.72
CA LEU A 6 -29.15 -1.16 13.10
C LEU A 6 -29.67 -0.17 14.15
N GLY A 7 -28.87 0.84 14.47
CA GLY A 7 -29.30 2.02 15.22
C GLY A 7 -29.20 3.28 14.36
N LEU A 8 -30.35 3.89 14.06
CA LEU A 8 -30.46 5.21 13.45
C LEU A 8 -30.07 6.28 14.48
N VAL A 9 -29.10 7.13 14.17
CA VAL A 9 -28.87 8.39 14.89
C VAL A 9 -28.72 9.51 13.86
N ALA A 10 -29.69 10.43 13.85
CA ALA A 10 -29.53 11.73 13.22
C ALA A 10 -28.98 12.70 14.26
N LEU A 11 -27.91 13.43 13.91
CA LEU A 11 -27.52 14.63 14.63
C LEU A 11 -26.99 15.66 13.62
N PHE A 12 -27.68 16.79 13.53
CA PHE A 12 -27.20 18.00 12.86
C PHE A 12 -26.12 18.65 13.72
N LEU A 13 -24.96 18.93 13.12
CA LEU A 13 -24.01 19.92 13.63
C LEU A 13 -23.61 20.84 12.47
N ALA A 14 -24.02 22.11 12.57
CA ALA A 14 -23.46 23.18 11.78
C ALA A 14 -21.98 23.32 12.17
N GLY A 15 -21.09 22.88 11.29
CA GLY A 15 -19.65 22.98 11.48
C GLY A 15 -19.10 24.22 10.78
N SER A 16 -18.51 25.13 11.55
CA SER A 16 -17.54 26.08 11.04
C SER A 16 -16.41 25.26 10.39
N PHE A 17 -16.31 25.26 9.05
CA PHE A 17 -15.17 24.67 8.37
C PHE A 17 -13.91 25.45 8.78
N SER A 18 -13.03 24.81 9.54
CA SER A 18 -11.73 25.37 9.89
C SER A 18 -10.89 25.49 8.61
N MET A 19 -10.49 26.72 8.28
CA MET A 19 -9.62 27.00 7.13
C MET A 19 -8.29 26.22 7.20
N ALA A 20 -7.80 25.92 8.41
CA ALA A 20 -6.59 25.13 8.64
C ALA A 20 -6.77 23.64 8.34
N ALA A 21 -7.97 23.08 8.54
CA ALA A 21 -8.27 21.69 8.16
C ALA A 21 -8.32 21.55 6.64
N ALA A 22 -9.00 22.48 5.94
CA ALA A 22 -9.05 22.51 4.48
C ALA A 22 -7.65 22.67 3.85
N GLN A 23 -6.79 23.51 4.43
CA GLN A 23 -5.40 23.69 3.97
C GLN A 23 -4.52 22.46 4.26
N GLY A 24 -4.75 21.77 5.39
CA GLY A 24 -4.11 20.50 5.73
C GLY A 24 -4.48 19.39 4.75
N ASP A 25 -5.75 19.33 4.36
CA ASP A 25 -6.25 18.39 3.35
C ASP A 25 -5.66 18.70 1.96
N GLU A 26 -5.60 19.98 1.55
CA GLU A 26 -4.98 20.38 0.27
C GLU A 26 -3.49 20.06 0.20
N HIS A 27 -2.74 20.29 1.29
CA HIS A 27 -1.31 19.99 1.30
C HIS A 27 -1.05 18.48 1.24
N ALA A 28 -1.82 17.70 2.01
CA ALA A 28 -1.74 16.24 1.98
C ALA A 28 -2.06 15.69 0.59
N HIS A 29 -3.10 16.20 -0.07
CA HIS A 29 -3.45 15.79 -1.43
C HIS A 29 -2.37 16.14 -2.46
N ARG A 30 -1.75 17.31 -2.35
CA ARG A 30 -0.64 17.70 -3.23
C ARG A 30 0.57 16.76 -3.07
N LEU A 31 0.98 16.49 -1.83
CA LEU A 31 2.07 15.57 -1.56
C LEU A 31 1.75 14.16 -2.06
N ALA A 32 0.51 13.68 -1.88
CA ALA A 32 0.07 12.40 -2.42
C ALA A 32 0.14 12.34 -3.96
N GLN A 33 -0.23 13.42 -4.66
CA GLN A 33 -0.09 13.52 -6.12
C GLN A 33 1.39 13.48 -6.55
N GLU A 34 2.27 14.16 -5.83
CA GLU A 34 3.70 14.16 -6.10
C GLU A 34 4.31 12.77 -5.90
N VAL A 35 3.95 12.08 -4.81
CA VAL A 35 4.34 10.68 -4.54
C VAL A 35 3.85 9.77 -5.65
N TRP A 36 2.55 9.82 -5.96
CA TRP A 36 1.94 8.99 -7.01
C TRP A 36 2.62 9.20 -8.36
N LYS A 37 2.90 10.46 -8.72
CA LYS A 37 3.57 10.82 -9.98
C LYS A 37 5.03 10.33 -10.00
N ALA A 38 5.78 10.56 -8.93
CA ALA A 38 7.18 10.13 -8.82
C ALA A 38 7.32 8.60 -8.85
N SER A 39 6.32 7.88 -8.36
CA SER A 39 6.23 6.42 -8.45
C SER A 39 5.84 5.90 -9.85
N GLY A 40 5.58 6.79 -10.81
CA GLY A 40 5.24 6.43 -12.19
C GLY A 40 3.74 6.27 -12.43
N GLY A 41 2.89 6.83 -11.58
CA GLY A 41 1.43 6.69 -11.67
C GLY A 41 0.83 7.10 -13.01
N GLU A 42 1.42 8.07 -13.71
CA GLU A 42 1.01 8.47 -15.07
C GLU A 42 1.12 7.34 -16.10
N ASN A 43 1.97 6.32 -15.84
CA ASN A 43 2.10 5.14 -16.69
C ASN A 43 1.10 4.03 -16.33
N TRP A 44 0.42 4.10 -15.18
CA TRP A 44 -0.52 3.07 -14.71
C TRP A 44 -1.58 2.66 -15.75
N PRO A 45 -2.22 3.59 -16.49
CA PRO A 45 -3.21 3.21 -17.51
C PRO A 45 -2.67 2.33 -18.65
N LYS A 46 -1.34 2.34 -18.86
CA LYS A 46 -0.67 1.51 -19.88
C LYS A 46 -0.35 0.11 -19.38
N VAL A 47 -0.29 -0.11 -18.07
CA VAL A 47 0.06 -1.40 -17.47
C VAL A 47 -0.97 -2.46 -17.82
N LYS A 48 -0.50 -3.64 -18.20
CA LYS A 48 -1.31 -4.80 -18.59
C LYS A 48 -1.13 -5.95 -17.62
N GLU A 49 0.13 -6.24 -17.30
CA GLU A 49 0.49 -7.30 -16.38
C GLU A 49 1.60 -6.83 -15.45
N ILE A 50 1.57 -7.33 -14.22
CA ILE A 50 2.65 -7.21 -13.26
C ILE A 50 2.97 -8.63 -12.77
N ARG A 51 4.23 -9.03 -12.90
CA ARG A 51 4.76 -10.25 -12.30
C ARG A 51 5.72 -9.86 -11.21
N PHE A 52 5.70 -10.58 -10.09
CA PHE A 52 6.66 -10.42 -9.01
C PHE A 52 6.62 -11.62 -8.07
N THR A 53 7.71 -11.82 -7.34
CA THR A 53 7.81 -12.77 -6.25
C THR A 53 7.95 -11.99 -4.94
N PHE A 54 6.99 -12.15 -4.04
CA PHE A 54 7.03 -11.62 -2.67
C PHE A 54 7.76 -12.61 -1.75
N ILE A 55 8.81 -12.15 -1.07
CA ILE A 55 9.66 -12.98 -0.21
C ILE A 55 9.80 -12.30 1.14
N VAL A 56 9.62 -13.05 2.23
CA VAL A 56 9.89 -12.58 3.59
C VAL A 56 11.01 -13.41 4.18
N GLU A 57 12.05 -12.74 4.64
CA GLU A 57 13.20 -13.33 5.30
C GLU A 57 13.37 -12.81 6.72
N GLN A 58 13.92 -13.64 7.59
CA GLN A 58 14.38 -13.26 8.92
C GLN A 58 15.62 -14.08 9.25
N ASP A 59 16.68 -13.43 9.73
CA ASP A 59 17.95 -14.10 10.10
C ASP A 59 18.52 -15.00 8.98
N GLY A 60 18.36 -14.57 7.72
CA GLY A 60 18.80 -15.31 6.53
C GLY A 60 17.92 -16.50 6.12
N GLN A 61 16.82 -16.76 6.84
CA GLN A 61 15.86 -17.81 6.51
C GLN A 61 14.63 -17.27 5.81
N GLN A 62 14.20 -17.93 4.73
CA GLN A 62 12.95 -17.61 4.04
C GLN A 62 11.75 -18.10 4.86
N LEU A 63 10.96 -17.16 5.39
CA LEU A 63 9.73 -17.44 6.15
C LEU A 63 8.51 -17.61 5.25
N ALA A 64 8.46 -16.85 4.15
CA ALA A 64 7.37 -16.89 3.19
C ALA A 64 7.86 -16.57 1.78
N LYS A 65 7.20 -17.18 0.79
CA LYS A 65 7.34 -16.89 -0.63
C LYS A 65 5.97 -17.02 -1.31
N ALA A 66 5.61 -16.04 -2.12
CA ALA A 66 4.47 -16.09 -3.02
C ALA A 66 4.84 -15.49 -4.38
N GLU A 67 4.47 -16.17 -5.46
CA GLU A 67 4.66 -15.70 -6.83
C GLU A 67 3.33 -15.19 -7.37
N HIS A 68 3.36 -14.04 -8.04
CA HIS A 68 2.21 -13.37 -8.59
C HIS A 68 2.37 -13.18 -10.09
N HIS A 69 1.33 -13.53 -10.84
CA HIS A 69 1.15 -13.11 -12.22
C HIS A 69 -0.20 -12.39 -12.31
N TRP A 70 -0.13 -11.09 -12.08
CA TRP A 70 -1.29 -10.22 -12.03
C TRP A 70 -1.61 -9.68 -13.42
N ASN A 71 -2.75 -10.06 -13.96
CA ASN A 71 -3.32 -9.46 -15.16
C ASN A 71 -4.25 -8.30 -14.76
N VAL A 72 -3.74 -7.08 -14.90
CA VAL A 72 -4.43 -5.85 -14.50
C VAL A 72 -5.69 -5.63 -15.33
N ALA A 73 -5.63 -5.91 -16.64
CA ALA A 73 -6.76 -5.69 -17.53
C ALA A 73 -7.90 -6.70 -17.31
N ALA A 74 -7.57 -7.95 -17.03
CA ALA A 74 -8.54 -9.00 -16.75
C ALA A 74 -9.07 -8.95 -15.31
N GLY A 75 -8.42 -8.19 -14.42
CA GLY A 75 -8.79 -8.13 -13.00
C GLY A 75 -8.58 -9.48 -12.31
N THR A 76 -7.52 -10.20 -12.66
CA THR A 76 -7.21 -11.52 -12.10
C THR A 76 -5.75 -11.60 -11.69
N ASP A 77 -5.46 -12.29 -10.59
CA ASP A 77 -4.10 -12.62 -10.20
C ASP A 77 -3.93 -14.13 -10.10
N HIS A 78 -2.84 -14.64 -10.64
CA HIS A 78 -2.47 -16.04 -10.52
C HIS A 78 -1.36 -16.16 -9.48
N VAL A 79 -1.71 -16.74 -8.32
CA VAL A 79 -0.87 -16.76 -7.12
C VAL A 79 -0.37 -18.17 -6.86
N LYS A 80 0.95 -18.31 -6.66
CA LYS A 80 1.57 -19.57 -6.22
C LYS A 80 2.23 -19.41 -4.86
N TRP A 81 1.91 -20.29 -3.90
CA TRP A 81 2.54 -20.27 -2.59
C TRP A 81 2.47 -21.65 -1.94
N LYS A 82 3.55 -22.10 -1.28
CA LYS A 82 3.58 -23.39 -0.54
C LYS A 82 3.00 -24.59 -1.31
N GLY A 83 3.23 -24.65 -2.63
CA GLY A 83 2.72 -25.72 -3.50
C GLY A 83 1.24 -25.58 -3.93
N LYS A 84 0.53 -24.53 -3.50
CA LYS A 84 -0.79 -24.15 -4.01
C LYS A 84 -0.64 -23.20 -5.19
N GLU A 85 -1.59 -23.26 -6.12
CA GLU A 85 -1.66 -22.44 -7.32
C GLU A 85 -3.13 -22.10 -7.60
N VAL A 86 -3.47 -20.81 -7.56
CA VAL A 86 -4.86 -20.33 -7.63
C VAL A 86 -4.92 -19.08 -8.51
N THR A 87 -5.84 -19.07 -9.46
CA THR A 87 -6.22 -17.84 -10.18
C THR A 87 -7.42 -17.22 -9.48
N VAL A 88 -7.24 -16.04 -8.91
CA VAL A 88 -8.29 -15.29 -8.22
C VAL A 88 -8.86 -14.19 -9.10
N ASN A 89 -10.19 -14.07 -9.15
CA ASN A 89 -10.87 -12.89 -9.68
C ASN A 89 -10.91 -11.80 -8.60
N LEU A 90 -10.36 -10.62 -8.91
CA LEU A 90 -10.17 -9.56 -7.93
C LEU A 90 -11.44 -8.76 -7.63
N ALA A 91 -12.43 -8.80 -8.53
CA ALA A 91 -13.73 -8.17 -8.33
C ALA A 91 -14.73 -9.10 -7.61
N ALA A 92 -14.57 -10.41 -7.78
CA ALA A 92 -15.42 -11.43 -7.18
C ALA A 92 -14.58 -12.65 -6.75
N PRO A 93 -13.77 -12.51 -5.69
CA PRO A 93 -12.92 -13.61 -5.22
C PRO A 93 -13.77 -14.80 -4.76
N ALA A 94 -13.29 -16.02 -5.02
CA ALA A 94 -13.99 -17.22 -4.61
C ALA A 94 -14.09 -17.32 -3.09
N ALA A 95 -15.20 -17.85 -2.59
CA ALA A 95 -15.50 -17.91 -1.16
C ALA A 95 -14.91 -19.15 -0.45
N ASP A 96 -14.32 -20.08 -1.20
CA ASP A 96 -13.56 -21.20 -0.63
C ASP A 96 -12.26 -20.71 0.04
N GLU A 97 -11.62 -21.61 0.78
CA GLU A 97 -10.42 -21.30 1.58
C GLU A 97 -9.26 -20.79 0.70
N ASP A 98 -9.06 -21.42 -0.46
CA ASP A 98 -7.94 -21.14 -1.35
C ASP A 98 -8.12 -19.83 -2.10
N GLY A 99 -9.33 -19.53 -2.56
CA GLY A 99 -9.70 -18.26 -3.17
C GLY A 99 -9.55 -17.08 -2.20
N LYS A 100 -10.00 -17.24 -0.95
CA LYS A 100 -9.81 -16.24 0.11
C LYS A 100 -8.33 -16.01 0.41
N ALA A 101 -7.54 -17.09 0.51
CA ALA A 101 -6.11 -17.01 0.77
C ALA A 101 -5.35 -16.31 -0.37
N ALA A 102 -5.66 -16.66 -1.64
CA ALA A 102 -5.07 -16.02 -2.81
C ALA A 102 -5.43 -14.54 -2.89
N TYR A 103 -6.70 -14.18 -2.66
CA TYR A 103 -7.12 -12.78 -2.62
C TYR A 103 -6.41 -11.99 -1.52
N ALA A 104 -6.33 -12.55 -0.30
CA ALA A 104 -5.64 -11.90 0.80
C ALA A 104 -4.15 -11.68 0.52
N ARG A 105 -3.49 -12.64 -0.15
CA ARG A 105 -2.11 -12.46 -0.63
C ARG A 105 -2.00 -11.36 -1.67
N TRP A 106 -2.86 -11.36 -2.70
CA TRP A 106 -2.83 -10.28 -3.68
C TRP A 106 -3.01 -8.91 -3.00
N VAL A 107 -3.98 -8.76 -2.09
CA VAL A 107 -4.20 -7.50 -1.34
C VAL A 107 -2.94 -7.10 -0.57
N ASN A 108 -2.36 -8.00 0.22
CA ASN A 108 -1.19 -7.68 1.05
C ASN A 108 0.08 -7.48 0.20
N ASP A 109 0.45 -8.48 -0.59
CA ASP A 109 1.75 -8.58 -1.24
C ASP A 109 1.87 -7.49 -2.33
N SER A 110 0.78 -7.19 -3.06
CA SER A 110 0.77 -6.07 -4.00
C SER A 110 0.79 -4.69 -3.32
N TYR A 111 0.18 -4.56 -2.13
CA TYR A 111 0.21 -3.31 -1.39
C TYR A 111 1.63 -2.98 -0.90
N TRP A 112 2.37 -3.98 -0.38
CA TRP A 112 3.78 -3.80 -0.02
C TRP A 112 4.65 -3.37 -1.22
N LEU A 113 4.33 -3.81 -2.44
CA LEU A 113 5.06 -3.40 -3.64
C LEU A 113 4.66 -2.00 -4.14
N LEU A 114 3.37 -1.66 -4.03
CA LEU A 114 2.76 -0.58 -4.80
C LEU A 114 2.13 0.53 -3.96
N ALA A 115 2.24 0.54 -2.63
CA ALA A 115 1.58 1.52 -1.77
C ALA A 115 1.69 2.99 -2.27
N PRO A 116 2.86 3.49 -2.74
CA PRO A 116 2.97 4.84 -3.32
C PRO A 116 2.06 5.12 -4.52
N LEU A 117 1.74 4.10 -5.33
CA LEU A 117 0.83 4.20 -6.47
C LEU A 117 -0.65 4.13 -6.06
N LYS A 118 -0.94 3.78 -4.80
CA LYS A 118 -2.29 3.58 -4.25
C LYS A 118 -2.72 4.70 -3.30
N VAL A 119 -1.87 5.70 -3.07
CA VAL A 119 -2.13 6.81 -2.12
C VAL A 119 -3.32 7.70 -2.51
N LEU A 120 -3.78 7.60 -3.75
CA LEU A 120 -4.96 8.32 -4.26
C LEU A 120 -6.15 7.37 -4.55
N ASP A 121 -6.07 6.10 -4.15
CA ASP A 121 -7.16 5.15 -4.36
C ASP A 121 -8.42 5.60 -3.58
N PRO A 122 -9.64 5.31 -4.09
CA PRO A 122 -10.86 5.59 -3.37
C PRO A 122 -10.87 5.00 -1.95
N GLY A 123 -11.31 5.79 -0.97
CA GLY A 123 -11.35 5.38 0.44
C GLY A 123 -10.06 5.64 1.22
N VAL A 124 -9.02 6.17 0.59
CA VAL A 124 -7.83 6.68 1.30
C VAL A 124 -8.09 8.08 1.84
N GLN A 125 -7.88 8.25 3.15
CA GLN A 125 -7.92 9.53 3.84
C GLN A 125 -6.50 9.98 4.13
N LEU A 126 -6.18 11.22 3.79
CA LEU A 126 -4.83 11.77 3.81
C LEU A 126 -4.69 12.83 4.90
N THR A 127 -3.55 12.86 5.58
CA THR A 127 -3.19 13.94 6.51
C THR A 127 -1.71 14.24 6.40
N HIS A 128 -1.34 15.50 6.22
CA HIS A 128 0.05 15.93 6.23
C HIS A 128 0.51 16.14 7.68
N GLU A 129 1.57 15.45 8.09
CA GLU A 129 2.09 15.49 9.48
C GLU A 129 3.30 16.42 9.66
N GLY A 130 3.61 17.25 8.67
CA GLY A 130 4.79 18.11 8.71
C GLY A 130 6.04 17.38 8.22
N THR A 131 7.19 17.87 8.67
CA THR A 131 8.47 17.26 8.40
C THR A 131 8.87 16.35 9.56
N LYS A 132 9.36 15.14 9.25
CA LYS A 132 9.95 14.21 10.21
C LYS A 132 11.40 13.91 9.85
N ASP A 133 12.20 13.62 10.87
CA ASP A 133 13.56 13.14 10.67
C ASP A 133 13.56 11.66 10.30
N LEU A 134 14.34 11.29 9.29
CA LEU A 134 14.71 9.92 8.98
C LEU A 134 16.22 9.88 8.81
N ASN A 135 16.92 9.33 9.81
CA ASN A 135 18.38 9.19 9.84
C ASN A 135 19.15 10.51 9.65
N GLY A 136 18.68 11.59 10.29
CA GLY A 136 19.33 12.91 10.23
C GLY A 136 18.95 13.75 9.00
N ALA A 137 18.00 13.27 8.19
CA ALA A 137 17.49 13.99 7.02
C ALA A 137 15.98 14.26 7.15
N ALA A 138 15.60 15.49 6.83
CA ALA A 138 14.22 15.96 6.81
C ALA A 138 13.41 15.32 5.67
N HIS A 139 12.27 14.71 5.99
CA HIS A 139 11.32 14.12 5.07
C HIS A 139 9.91 14.67 5.31
N GLU A 140 9.12 14.84 4.26
CA GLU A 140 7.70 15.18 4.42
C GLU A 140 6.93 13.93 4.87
N ALA A 141 6.01 14.08 5.82
CA ALA A 141 5.27 12.96 6.38
C ALA A 141 3.81 12.99 5.94
N LEU A 142 3.37 11.91 5.27
CA LEU A 142 2.00 11.74 4.79
C LEU A 142 1.35 10.56 5.51
N ARG A 143 0.35 10.85 6.36
CA ARG A 143 -0.47 9.81 7.00
C ARG A 143 -1.60 9.37 6.07
N LEU A 144 -1.80 8.06 6.00
CA LEU A 144 -2.89 7.39 5.32
C LEU A 144 -3.73 6.62 6.34
N SER A 145 -5.05 6.72 6.20
CA SER A 145 -6.02 5.81 6.82
C SER A 145 -7.06 5.40 5.79
N PHE A 146 -7.80 4.32 6.05
CA PHE A 146 -8.68 3.71 5.06
C PHE A 146 -10.12 3.63 5.56
N GLN A 147 -11.07 4.04 4.72
CA GLN A 147 -12.48 4.00 5.01
C GLN A 147 -13.20 3.08 4.02
N GLY A 148 -13.76 1.98 4.54
CA GLY A 148 -14.61 1.07 3.74
C GLY A 148 -13.87 0.25 2.69
N VAL A 149 -12.54 0.17 2.76
CA VAL A 149 -11.68 -0.56 1.81
C VAL A 149 -10.61 -1.37 2.54
N GLY A 150 -9.97 -2.30 1.82
CA GLY A 150 -8.93 -3.17 2.36
C GLY A 150 -9.46 -4.32 3.21
N LEU A 151 -8.53 -5.18 3.66
CA LEU A 151 -8.85 -6.33 4.52
C LEU A 151 -8.47 -6.10 5.99
N THR A 152 -7.79 -5.00 6.29
CA THR A 152 -7.28 -4.67 7.62
C THR A 152 -7.83 -3.30 8.07
N PRO A 153 -9.11 -3.26 8.47
CA PRO A 153 -9.74 -2.01 8.89
C PRO A 153 -9.05 -1.46 10.15
N GLY A 154 -8.77 -0.16 10.14
CA GLY A 154 -8.13 0.55 11.24
C GLY A 154 -6.62 0.72 11.10
N ASP A 155 -5.99 -0.03 10.18
CA ASP A 155 -4.58 0.17 9.85
C ASP A 155 -4.35 1.59 9.33
N GLN A 156 -3.21 2.16 9.73
CA GLN A 156 -2.71 3.42 9.21
C GLN A 156 -1.25 3.29 8.82
N TYR A 157 -0.82 4.17 7.93
CA TYR A 157 0.57 4.31 7.54
C TYR A 157 0.99 5.77 7.63
N VAL A 158 2.23 6.04 8.03
CA VAL A 158 2.85 7.35 7.81
C VAL A 158 4.01 7.16 6.85
N LEU A 159 3.90 7.68 5.64
CA LEU A 159 4.96 7.64 4.64
C LEU A 159 5.94 8.77 4.87
N TYR A 160 7.23 8.46 4.83
CA TYR A 160 8.33 9.41 4.87
C TYR A 160 8.77 9.66 3.44
N VAL A 161 8.46 10.84 2.92
CA VAL A 161 8.65 11.23 1.53
C VAL A 161 9.91 12.07 1.40
N ASP A 162 10.81 11.63 0.53
CA ASP A 162 12.03 12.35 0.18
C ASP A 162 11.65 13.66 -0.54
N PRO A 163 12.02 14.84 -0.01
CA PRO A 163 11.50 16.10 -0.54
C PRO A 163 12.04 16.44 -1.93
N GLN A 164 13.13 15.82 -2.38
CA GLN A 164 13.72 16.05 -3.71
C GLN A 164 13.16 15.10 -4.76
N THR A 165 13.12 13.81 -4.47
CA THR A 165 12.72 12.75 -5.41
C THR A 165 11.25 12.41 -5.33
N LYS A 166 10.58 12.80 -4.24
CA LYS A 166 9.18 12.46 -3.90
C LYS A 166 8.92 10.95 -3.79
N LEU A 167 9.98 10.14 -3.72
CA LEU A 167 9.87 8.71 -3.44
C LEU A 167 9.74 8.49 -1.93
N VAL A 168 9.01 7.44 -1.56
CA VAL A 168 8.90 7.00 -0.17
C VAL A 168 10.22 6.36 0.25
N ARG A 169 10.75 6.74 1.41
CA ARG A 169 12.01 6.20 1.97
C ARG A 169 11.79 5.29 3.16
N ALA A 170 10.68 5.49 3.86
CA ALA A 170 10.26 4.64 4.94
C ALA A 170 8.75 4.82 5.18
N TRP A 171 8.21 3.95 6.00
CA TRP A 171 6.90 4.13 6.58
C TRP A 171 6.87 3.71 8.05
N ASP A 172 5.91 4.27 8.77
CA ASP A 172 5.47 3.74 10.05
C ASP A 172 4.13 3.04 9.82
N TYR A 173 4.07 1.73 10.06
CA TYR A 173 2.84 0.95 10.06
C TYR A 173 2.22 0.98 11.47
N VAL A 174 0.95 1.40 11.52
CA VAL A 174 0.21 1.61 12.77
C VAL A 174 -1.09 0.78 12.75
N PRO A 175 -1.04 -0.52 13.11
CA PRO A 175 -2.24 -1.36 13.19
C PRO A 175 -3.18 -0.99 14.35
N LYS A 176 -2.67 -0.27 15.34
CA LYS A 176 -3.41 0.27 16.48
C LYS A 176 -2.62 1.44 17.09
N PRO A 177 -3.27 2.38 17.81
CA PRO A 177 -2.64 3.63 18.26
C PRO A 177 -1.28 3.47 18.96
N ASP A 178 -1.11 2.44 19.79
CA ASP A 178 0.12 2.24 20.58
C ASP A 178 1.10 1.22 19.97
N SER A 179 0.95 0.90 18.69
CA SER A 179 1.79 -0.08 18.00
C SER A 179 2.30 0.54 16.72
N VAL A 180 3.57 0.94 16.71
CA VAL A 180 4.24 1.46 15.53
C VAL A 180 5.35 0.51 15.13
N MET A 181 5.36 0.10 13.87
CA MET A 181 6.45 -0.68 13.28
C MET A 181 7.03 0.09 12.11
N HIS A 182 8.33 0.35 12.18
CA HIS A 182 9.05 1.08 11.14
C HIS A 182 9.50 0.14 10.03
N GLY A 183 9.34 0.59 8.78
CA GLY A 183 9.76 -0.14 7.58
C GLY A 183 10.46 0.75 6.57
N SER A 184 11.62 0.35 6.06
CA SER A 184 12.30 1.10 5.01
C SER A 184 11.70 0.85 3.62
N TRP A 185 12.02 1.72 2.66
CA TRP A 185 11.73 1.57 1.23
C TRP A 185 13.04 1.77 0.46
N GLU A 186 13.62 0.68 -0.02
CA GLU A 186 15.00 0.64 -0.51
C GLU A 186 15.11 -0.01 -1.90
N LYS A 187 16.29 0.18 -2.52
CA LYS A 187 16.69 -0.50 -3.76
C LYS A 187 15.70 -0.29 -4.91
N TYR A 188 15.26 0.96 -5.10
CA TYR A 188 14.32 1.31 -6.16
C TYR A 188 14.80 0.90 -7.56
N GLN A 189 13.90 0.34 -8.35
CA GLN A 189 14.10 -0.05 -9.74
C GLN A 189 12.96 0.46 -10.64
N THR A 190 13.26 0.68 -11.91
CA THR A 190 12.26 1.07 -12.91
C THR A 190 11.75 -0.15 -13.67
N HIS A 191 10.44 -0.38 -13.67
CA HIS A 191 9.79 -1.46 -14.43
C HIS A 191 8.55 -0.93 -15.13
N GLY A 192 8.51 -0.99 -16.47
CA GLY A 192 7.36 -0.50 -17.26
C GLY A 192 6.99 0.96 -16.98
N GLY A 193 7.96 1.79 -16.60
CA GLY A 193 7.75 3.19 -16.22
C GLY A 193 7.27 3.41 -14.77
N LEU A 194 7.23 2.37 -13.95
CA LEU A 194 6.95 2.45 -12.50
C LEU A 194 8.25 2.44 -11.71
N GLN A 195 8.35 3.28 -10.67
CA GLN A 195 9.45 3.26 -9.71
C GLN A 195 9.06 2.41 -8.50
N LEU A 196 9.69 1.24 -8.36
CA LEU A 196 9.30 0.24 -7.36
C LEU A 196 10.46 -0.03 -6.40
N SER A 197 10.19 0.09 -5.10
CA SER A 197 11.10 -0.39 -4.04
C SER A 197 11.12 -1.91 -4.08
N THR A 198 12.31 -2.52 -4.04
CA THR A 198 12.43 -3.99 -4.10
C THR A 198 12.82 -4.61 -2.76
N GLU A 199 13.04 -3.80 -1.72
CA GLU A 199 13.38 -4.27 -0.39
C GLU A 199 12.82 -3.35 0.71
N HIS A 200 12.33 -3.97 1.79
CA HIS A 200 11.88 -3.29 3.00
C HIS A 200 12.45 -3.99 4.23
N ASN A 201 13.21 -3.26 5.05
CA ASN A 201 13.65 -3.71 6.36
C ASN A 201 12.58 -3.32 7.38
N PHE A 202 11.94 -4.30 8.01
CA PHE A 202 10.75 -4.11 8.84
C PHE A 202 10.75 -5.03 10.07
N GLY A 203 10.99 -4.47 11.25
CA GLY A 203 10.92 -5.22 12.53
C GLY A 203 11.83 -6.45 12.59
N GLY A 204 13.06 -6.36 12.05
CA GLY A 204 14.01 -7.48 11.98
C GLY A 204 13.76 -8.45 10.82
N ARG A 205 12.72 -8.24 10.02
CA ARG A 205 12.47 -8.97 8.77
C ARG A 205 12.90 -8.16 7.57
N VAL A 206 13.22 -8.86 6.49
CA VAL A 206 13.42 -8.26 5.17
C VAL A 206 12.32 -8.76 4.25
N ILE A 207 11.54 -7.85 3.69
CA ILE A 207 10.59 -8.14 2.62
C ILE A 207 11.27 -7.78 1.31
N ARG A 208 11.40 -8.75 0.39
CA ARG A 208 11.99 -8.54 -0.93
C ARG A 208 11.00 -8.84 -2.04
N PHE A 209 11.19 -8.13 -3.14
CA PHE A 209 10.50 -8.35 -4.40
C PHE A 209 11.52 -8.79 -5.46
N ALA A 210 11.31 -9.99 -6.00
CA ALA A 210 12.12 -10.55 -7.08
C ALA A 210 11.26 -10.75 -8.34
N ASP A 211 11.92 -11.07 -9.46
CA ASP A 211 11.28 -11.43 -10.73
C ASP A 211 10.24 -10.39 -11.22
N ILE A 212 10.51 -9.12 -10.91
CA ILE A 212 9.58 -8.04 -11.24
C ILE A 212 9.57 -7.84 -12.75
N GLN A 213 8.38 -7.92 -13.34
CA GLN A 213 8.15 -7.57 -14.73
C GLN A 213 6.85 -6.79 -14.85
N VAL A 214 6.90 -5.64 -15.51
CA VAL A 214 5.71 -4.82 -15.83
C VAL A 214 5.55 -4.78 -17.34
N VAL A 215 4.46 -5.36 -17.83
CA VAL A 215 4.11 -5.34 -19.25
C VAL A 215 3.20 -4.14 -19.51
N THR A 216 3.56 -3.29 -20.47
CA THR A 216 2.78 -2.12 -20.89
C THR A 216 2.27 -2.27 -22.33
N LYS A 217 1.25 -1.50 -22.71
CA LYS A 217 0.86 -1.31 -24.12
C LYS A 217 1.94 -0.58 -24.92
#